data_AF-A0AAV6W433-F1
#
_entry.id   AF-A0AAV6W433-F1
#
_cell.length_a   1.000
_cell.length_b   1.000
_cell.length_c   1.000
_cell.angle_alpha   90.00
_cell.angle_beta   90.00
_cell.angle_gamma   90.00
#
_symmetry.space_group_name_H-M   'P 1'
#
loop_
_entity.id
_entity.type
_entity.pdbx_description
1 polymer ?
#
loop_
_entity_poly.entity_id
_entity_poly.type
_entity_poly.pdbx_seq_one_letter_code
_entity_poly.pdbx_strand_id
1 'polypeptide(L)'
;MTLSSQAWNLHENKREIELVDPTLHEFDANEVKRILGVALLCIQASPGLRPPMSRVVAMLSGDIEVASVTTRPGYLTDSKFCDATSFATYTIDDTSTSNPDT
;
A
#
# COMPACT_ATOMS: atom_id res chain seq x y z
N MET A 1 17.95 -11.36 1.58
CA MET A 1 16.77 -10.82 2.32
C MET A 1 16.69 -9.33 2.04
N THR A 2 15.53 -8.80 1.66
CA THR A 2 15.33 -7.36 1.45
C THR A 2 14.88 -6.70 2.75
N LEU A 3 15.25 -5.42 2.96
CA LEU A 3 14.92 -4.65 4.18
C LEU A 3 13.43 -4.68 4.52
N SER A 4 12.62 -4.65 3.48
CA SER A 4 11.18 -4.52 3.56
C SER A 4 10.50 -5.87 3.91
N SER A 5 11.14 -7.00 3.59
CA SER A 5 10.77 -8.32 4.14
C SER A 5 11.10 -8.45 5.63
N GLN A 6 12.23 -7.90 6.07
CA GLN A 6 12.63 -7.89 7.47
C GLN A 6 11.70 -6.99 8.29
N ALA A 7 11.39 -5.80 7.78
CA ALA A 7 10.43 -4.87 8.36
C ALA A 7 9.05 -5.52 8.59
N TRP A 8 8.55 -6.27 7.60
CA TRP A 8 7.29 -7.02 7.73
C TRP A 8 7.34 -8.06 8.83
N ASN A 9 8.40 -8.88 8.86
CA ASN A 9 8.56 -9.92 9.87
C ASN A 9 8.64 -9.32 11.29
N LEU A 10 9.38 -8.23 11.47
CA LEU A 10 9.44 -7.53 12.76
C LEU A 10 8.08 -6.96 13.16
N HIS A 11 7.31 -6.42 12.21
CA HIS A 11 5.95 -5.94 12.46
C HIS A 11 5.00 -7.07 12.90
N GLU A 12 4.99 -8.22 12.23
CA GLU A 12 4.19 -9.38 12.64
C GLU A 12 4.54 -9.87 14.05
N ASN A 13 5.81 -9.76 14.43
CA ASN A 13 6.30 -10.15 15.75
C ASN A 13 6.23 -9.04 16.81
N LYS A 14 5.68 -7.86 16.48
CA LYS A 14 5.62 -6.67 17.38
C LYS A 14 7.00 -6.25 17.91
N ARG A 15 8.03 -6.41 17.08
CA ARG A 15 9.45 -6.09 17.33
C ARG A 15 9.93 -4.95 16.43
N GLU A 16 9.06 -3.99 16.14
CA GLU A 16 9.34 -2.89 15.20
C GLU A 16 10.57 -2.06 15.59
N ILE A 17 10.86 -1.98 16.89
CA ILE A 17 11.99 -1.22 17.46
C ILE A 17 13.34 -1.74 16.99
N GLU A 18 13.44 -3.02 16.61
CA GLU A 18 14.70 -3.59 16.11
C GLU A 18 15.04 -3.17 14.69
N LEU A 19 14.12 -2.51 13.99
CA LEU A 19 14.37 -1.93 12.68
C LEU A 19 15.02 -0.55 12.78
N VAL A 20 15.06 0.06 13.97
CA VAL A 20 15.61 1.41 14.16
C VAL A 20 17.11 1.41 13.85
N ASP A 21 17.56 2.46 13.17
CA ASP A 21 18.97 2.66 12.87
C ASP A 21 19.79 2.72 14.18
N PRO A 22 20.83 1.89 14.36
CA PRO A 22 21.67 1.89 15.57
C PRO A 22 22.37 3.21 15.87
N THR A 23 22.50 4.10 14.89
CA THR A 23 23.09 5.45 15.05
C THR A 23 22.11 6.45 15.66
N LEU A 24 20.83 6.11 15.76
CA LEU A 24 19.81 6.95 16.38
C LEU A 24 19.82 6.74 17.90
N HIS A 25 20.37 7.72 18.62
CA HIS A 25 20.61 7.60 20.06
C HIS A 25 19.34 7.75 20.92
N GLU A 26 18.37 8.56 20.48
CA GLU A 26 17.12 8.80 21.21
C GLU A 26 15.95 8.79 20.23
N PHE A 27 14.91 8.00 20.52
CA PHE A 27 13.69 7.93 19.73
C PHE A 27 12.50 7.47 20.57
N ASP A 28 11.28 7.86 20.16
CA ASP A 28 10.04 7.37 20.76
C ASP A 28 9.60 6.05 20.11
N ALA A 29 9.41 5.02 20.91
CA ALA A 29 8.99 3.69 20.44
C ALA A 29 7.62 3.71 19.73
N ASN A 30 6.70 4.58 20.14
CA ASN A 30 5.40 4.75 19.51
C ASN A 30 5.51 5.47 18.18
N GLU A 31 6.41 6.44 18.06
CA GLU A 31 6.69 7.11 16.79
C GLU A 31 7.26 6.11 15.77
N VAL A 32 8.21 5.28 16.19
CA VAL A 32 8.77 4.20 15.35
C VAL A 32 7.68 3.25 14.85
N LYS A 33 6.82 2.77 15.75
CA LYS A 33 5.70 1.89 15.39
C LYS A 33 4.76 2.56 14.39
N ARG A 34 4.47 3.85 14.60
CA ARG A 34 3.60 4.64 13.72
C ARG A 34 4.21 4.82 12.34
N ILE A 35 5.46 5.26 12.27
CA ILE A 35 6.21 5.44 11.02
C ILE A 35 6.27 4.12 10.27
N LEU A 36 6.57 3.01 10.95
CA LEU A 36 6.63 1.71 10.30
C LEU A 36 5.27 1.28 9.75
N GLY A 37 4.18 1.46 10.51
CA GLY A 37 2.83 1.15 10.05
C GLY A 37 2.44 1.99 8.82
N VAL A 38 2.74 3.29 8.83
CA VAL A 38 2.49 4.18 7.68
C VAL A 38 3.32 3.74 6.47
N ALA A 39 4.60 3.43 6.65
CA ALA A 39 5.47 2.96 5.58
C ALA A 39 4.93 1.66 4.96
N LEU A 40 4.49 0.71 5.79
CA LEU A 40 3.89 -0.55 5.35
C LEU A 40 2.56 -0.36 4.59
N LEU A 41 1.76 0.65 4.93
CA LEU A 41 0.56 1.04 4.18
C LEU A 41 0.90 1.66 2.82
N CYS A 42 1.92 2.52 2.76
CA CYS A 42 2.32 3.19 1.52
C CYS A 42 2.92 2.23 0.47
N ILE A 43 3.56 1.14 0.91
CA ILE A 43 4.17 0.15 0.02
C ILE A 43 3.27 -1.06 -0.29
N GLN A 44 1.98 -0.99 0.04
CA GLN A 44 1.01 -2.02 -0.32
C GLN A 44 0.99 -2.24 -1.84
N ALA A 45 0.90 -3.49 -2.27
CA ALA A 45 0.88 -3.80 -3.71
C ALA A 45 -0.40 -3.32 -4.38
N SER A 46 -1.54 -3.50 -3.72
CA SER A 46 -2.82 -2.95 -4.20
C SER A 46 -2.81 -1.43 -4.04
N PRO A 47 -2.95 -0.65 -5.13
CA PRO A 47 -3.00 0.80 -5.06
C PRO A 47 -4.18 1.31 -4.21
N GLY A 48 -5.30 0.58 -4.20
CA GLY A 48 -6.49 0.96 -3.43
C GLY A 48 -6.33 0.84 -1.92
N LEU A 49 -5.30 0.13 -1.44
CA LEU A 49 -4.97 0.03 -0.02
C LEU A 49 -4.00 1.12 0.44
N ARG A 50 -3.38 1.86 -0.50
CA ARG A 50 -2.44 2.94 -0.17
C ARG A 50 -3.23 4.15 0.33
N PRO A 51 -2.86 4.72 1.48
CA PRO A 51 -3.55 5.89 2.01
C PRO A 51 -3.28 7.12 1.13
N PRO A 52 -4.25 8.04 1.01
CA PRO A 52 -4.00 9.33 0.37
C PRO A 52 -2.97 10.13 1.18
N MET A 53 -2.19 10.98 0.50
CA MET A 53 -1.12 11.76 1.15
C MET A 53 -1.60 12.63 2.31
N SER A 54 -2.80 13.21 2.21
CA SER A 54 -3.40 13.97 3.31
C SER A 54 -3.56 13.12 4.58
N ARG A 55 -3.97 11.85 4.43
CA ARG A 55 -4.11 10.92 5.55
C ARG A 55 -2.76 10.45 6.07
N VAL A 56 -1.75 10.28 5.19
CA VAL A 56 -0.37 9.99 5.60
C VAL A 56 0.16 11.08 6.52
N VAL A 57 -0.01 12.35 6.14
CA VAL A 57 0.43 13.49 6.96
C VAL A 57 -0.29 13.50 8.31
N ALA A 58 -1.61 13.34 8.32
CA ALA A 58 -2.38 13.28 9.57
C ALA A 58 -1.96 12.11 10.48
N MET A 59 -1.64 10.94 9.90
CA MET A 59 -1.11 9.81 10.66
C MET A 59 0.27 10.12 11.25
N LEU A 60 1.18 10.72 10.48
CA LEU A 60 2.51 11.08 10.97
C LEU A 60 2.45 12.14 12.08
N SER A 61 1.60 13.16 11.91
CA SER A 61 1.34 14.19 12.94
C SER A 61 0.71 13.64 14.22
N GLY A 62 0.10 12.45 14.16
CA GLY A 62 -0.59 11.84 15.31
C GLY A 62 -2.03 12.28 15.48
N ASP A 63 -2.58 12.98 14.49
CA ASP A 63 -3.98 13.40 14.49
C ASP A 63 -4.93 12.21 14.26
N ILE A 64 -4.43 11.15 13.61
CA ILE A 64 -5.20 9.95 13.25
C ILE A 64 -4.38 8.70 13.56
N GLU A 65 -5.03 7.66 14.08
CA GLU A 65 -4.40 6.35 14.30
C GLU A 65 -4.08 5.63 12.97
N VAL A 66 -2.97 4.90 12.98
CA VAL A 66 -2.55 4.08 11.84
C VAL A 66 -3.41 2.82 11.80
N ALA A 67 -4.09 2.58 10.69
CA ALA A 67 -4.87 1.37 10.49
C ALA A 67 -3.96 0.13 10.54
N SER A 68 -4.49 -0.98 11.07
CA SER A 68 -3.75 -2.24 11.14
C SER A 68 -3.38 -2.72 9.74
N VAL A 69 -2.09 -2.95 9.50
CA VAL A 69 -1.62 -3.50 8.23
C VAL A 69 -1.77 -5.01 8.27
N THR A 70 -2.81 -5.53 7.63
CA THR A 70 -3.14 -6.96 7.65
C THR A 70 -2.53 -7.74 6.48
N THR A 71 -2.03 -7.03 5.47
CA THR A 71 -1.61 -7.64 4.21
C THR A 71 -0.13 -7.40 3.96
N ARG A 72 0.59 -8.49 3.68
CA ARG A 72 2.01 -8.45 3.32
C ARG A 72 2.18 -7.58 2.08
N PRO A 73 3.10 -6.59 2.08
CA PRO A 73 3.37 -5.76 0.91
C PRO A 73 3.65 -6.63 -0.30
N GLY A 74 2.92 -6.45 -1.40
CA GLY A 74 2.94 -7.48 -2.45
C GLY A 74 4.18 -7.51 -3.35
N TYR A 75 5.20 -6.66 -3.12
CA TYR A 75 6.54 -6.95 -3.65
C TYR A 75 7.20 -8.15 -2.92
N LEU A 76 6.63 -8.62 -1.81
CA LEU A 76 7.03 -9.81 -1.07
C LEU A 76 6.23 -11.07 -1.42
N THR A 77 5.15 -10.92 -2.21
CA THR A 77 4.36 -12.04 -2.71
C THR A 77 4.73 -12.27 -4.15
N ASP A 78 5.34 -13.43 -4.45
CA ASP A 78 5.40 -13.91 -5.83
C ASP A 78 3.98 -13.91 -6.41
N SER A 79 3.86 -13.27 -7.56
CA SER A 79 2.62 -12.98 -8.28
C SER A 79 1.59 -14.11 -8.18
N LYS A 80 0.46 -13.82 -7.53
CA LYS A 80 -0.84 -14.43 -7.85
C LYS A 80 -1.86 -13.31 -7.98
N PHE A 81 -1.79 -12.59 -9.09
CA PHE A 81 -2.96 -11.89 -9.61
C PHE A 81 -3.99 -12.98 -9.97
N CYS A 82 -5.07 -13.05 -9.20
CA CYS A 82 -6.29 -13.70 -9.66
C CYS A 82 -7.00 -12.72 -10.60
N ASP A 83 -6.87 -12.96 -11.91
CA ASP A 83 -7.72 -12.32 -12.92
C ASP A 83 -9.17 -12.78 -12.70
N ALA A 84 -9.91 -12.01 -11.92
CA ALA A 84 -11.36 -12.08 -11.82
C ALA A 84 -11.94 -10.69 -11.97
N THR A 85 -11.69 -10.06 -13.13
CA THR A 85 -12.59 -9.02 -13.62
C THR A 85 -13.03 -9.43 -15.01
N SER A 86 -14.24 -10.01 -15.05
CA SER A 86 -15.07 -10.13 -16.24
C SER A 86 -14.98 -8.83 -17.03
N PHE A 87 -14.35 -8.86 -18.21
CA PHE A 87 -14.43 -7.78 -19.17
C PHE A 87 -15.87 -7.78 -19.69
N ALA A 88 -16.76 -7.09 -18.98
CA ALA A 88 -18.04 -6.70 -19.54
C ALA A 88 -17.73 -5.81 -20.73
N THR A 89 -17.79 -6.40 -21.93
CA THR A 89 -17.72 -5.70 -23.21
C THR A 89 -18.79 -4.62 -23.20
N TYR A 90 -18.38 -3.37 -22.98
CA TYR A 90 -19.20 -2.23 -23.38
C TYR A 90 -19.26 -2.27 -24.91
N THR A 91 -20.43 -2.64 -25.43
CA THR A 91 -20.79 -2.42 -26.84
C THR A 91 -20.70 -0.92 -27.11
N ILE A 92 -19.68 -0.52 -27.87
CA ILE A 92 -19.65 0.80 -28.50
C ILE A 92 -20.69 0.75 -29.63
N ASP A 93 -21.87 1.32 -29.37
CA ASP A 93 -22.78 1.78 -30.42
C ASP A 93 -22.20 3.10 -30.93
N ASP A 94 -21.52 3.04 -32.08
CA ASP A 94 -21.20 4.23 -32.86
C ASP A 94 -22.00 4.17 -34.16
N THR A 95 -23.18 4.78 -34.10
CA THR A 95 -23.92 5.27 -35.25
C THR A 95 -23.06 6.30 -35.98
N SER A 96 -22.67 6.02 -37.23
CA SER A 96 -22.22 7.04 -38.18
C SER A 96 -22.55 6.61 -39.62
N THR A 97 -23.68 7.13 -40.08
CA THR A 97 -24.07 7.54 -41.42
C THR A 97 -23.08 7.27 -42.57
N SER A 98 -23.47 6.41 -43.50
CA SER A 98 -23.02 6.48 -44.90
C SER A 98 -24.22 6.78 -45.80
N ASN A 99 -24.24 7.98 -46.38
CA ASN A 99 -25.13 8.32 -47.48
C ASN A 99 -24.65 7.59 -48.76
N PRO A 100 -25.56 7.09 -49.62
CA PRO A 100 -25.19 6.62 -50.95
C PRO A 100 -25.14 7.81 -51.92
N ASP A 101 -23.96 8.05 -52.52
CA ASP A 101 -23.83 8.88 -53.71
C ASP A 101 -23.60 7.98 -54.95
N THR A 102 -24.47 8.18 -55.94
CA THR A 102 -24.50 7.71 -57.34
C THR A 102 -25.00 6.28 -57.62
#